data_AF-A0A6P0S7M9-F1
#
_entry.id   AF-A0A6P0S7M9-F1
#
_cell.length_a   1.000
_cell.length_b   1.000
_cell.length_c   1.000
_cell.angle_alpha   90.00
_cell.angle_beta   90.00
_cell.angle_gamma   90.00
#
_symmetry.space_group_name_H-M   'P 1'
#
loop_
_entity.id
_entity.type
_entity.pdbx_description
1 polymer ?
#
loop_
_entity_poly.entity_id
_entity_poly.type
_entity_poly.pdbx_seq_one_letter_code
_entity_poly.pdbx_strand_id
1 'polypeptide(L)' 'GYRHPGDLRYNYPKFYWHGVYPYIQDALHYLELTIEGKQIIANLHANVFVVEHEQPSSTAA' A
#
# COMPACT_ATOMS: atom_id res chain seq x y z
N GLY A 1 -13.65 -6.35 -13.24
CA GLY A 1 -13.37 -7.69 -12.71
C GLY A 1 -11.91 -7.98 -12.91
N TYR A 2 -11.24 -8.56 -11.91
CA TYR A 2 -9.82 -8.92 -11.96
C TYR A 2 -9.61 -10.03 -12.99
N ARG A 3 -8.97 -9.70 -14.12
CA ARG A 3 -8.70 -10.59 -15.25
C ARG A 3 -7.29 -11.17 -15.21
N HIS A 4 -6.37 -10.51 -14.51
CA HIS A 4 -4.99 -10.95 -14.33
C HIS A 4 -4.54 -10.85 -12.86
N PRO A 5 -3.57 -11.67 -12.41
CA PRO A 5 -3.02 -11.58 -11.05
C PRO A 5 -2.47 -10.18 -10.71
N GLY A 6 -1.98 -9.44 -11.71
CA GLY A 6 -1.54 -8.06 -11.57
C GLY A 6 -2.65 -7.09 -11.17
N ASP A 7 -3.91 -7.36 -11.53
CA ASP A 7 -5.02 -6.43 -11.26
C ASP A 7 -5.31 -6.29 -9.76
N LEU A 8 -5.07 -7.35 -8.98
CA LEU A 8 -5.17 -7.30 -7.51
C LEU A 8 -4.07 -6.41 -6.93
N ARG A 9 -2.86 -6.51 -7.48
CA ARG A 9 -1.71 -5.68 -7.11
C ARG A 9 -1.95 -4.22 -7.50
N TYR A 10 -2.42 -3.93 -8.70
CA TYR A 10 -2.74 -2.56 -9.13
C TYR A 10 -3.83 -1.89 -8.28
N ASN A 11 -4.80 -2.66 -7.77
CA ASN A 11 -5.83 -2.12 -6.88
C ASN A 11 -5.39 -2.02 -5.40
N TYR A 12 -4.22 -2.56 -5.05
CA TYR A 12 -3.72 -2.58 -3.67
C TYR A 12 -3.61 -1.18 -3.05
N PRO A 13 -3.05 -0.14 -3.71
CA PRO A 13 -2.98 1.19 -3.10
C PRO A 13 -4.36 1.81 -2.87
N LYS A 14 -5.27 1.66 -3.83
CA LYS A 14 -6.65 2.14 -3.70
C LYS A 14 -7.37 1.45 -2.54
N PHE A 15 -7.19 0.14 -2.40
CA PHE A 15 -7.71 -0.63 -1.27
C PHE A 15 -7.10 -0.18 0.05
N TYR A 16 -5.79 0.07 0.09
CA TYR A 16 -5.11 0.56 1.29
C TYR A 16 -5.70 1.90 1.75
N TRP A 17 -5.73 2.91 0.88
CA TRP A 17 -6.18 4.25 1.25
C TRP A 17 -7.67 4.34 1.62
N HIS A 18 -8.53 3.61 0.91
CA HIS A 18 -9.99 3.70 1.13
C HIS A 18 -10.54 2.61 2.07
N GLY A 19 -9.82 1.50 2.22
CA GLY A 19 -10.30 0.30 2.91
C GLY A 19 -9.53 -0.07 4.17
N VAL A 20 -8.24 0.26 4.27
CA VAL A 20 -7.40 -0.09 5.43
C VAL A 20 -7.07 1.13 6.28
N TYR A 21 -6.53 2.18 5.66
CA TYR A 21 -6.04 3.38 6.33
C TYR A 21 -7.05 4.01 7.32
N PRO A 22 -8.36 4.13 7.00
CA PRO A 22 -9.34 4.69 7.94
C PRO A 22 -9.51 3.90 9.24
N TYR A 23 -9.13 2.62 9.26
CA TYR A 23 -9.36 1.71 10.39
C TYR A 23 -8.10 1.44 11.22
N ILE A 24 -6.93 1.82 10.74
CA ILE A 24 -5.65 1.53 11.41
C ILE A 24 -5.00 2.78 12.03
N GLN A 25 -5.69 3.92 12.05
CA GLN A 25 -5.12 5.20 12.50
C GLN A 25 -4.58 5.15 13.93
N ASP A 26 -5.30 4.50 14.85
CA ASP A 26 -4.84 4.30 16.23
C ASP A 26 -3.60 3.41 16.31
N ALA A 27 -3.53 2.36 15.47
CA ALA A 27 -2.35 1.50 15.39
C ALA A 27 -1.13 2.25 14.85
N LEU A 28 -1.32 3.12 13.84
CA LEU A 28 -0.27 4.00 13.34
C LEU A 28 0.22 4.94 14.45
N HIS A 29 -0.70 5.54 15.22
CA HIS A 29 -0.33 6.40 16.34
C HIS A 29 0.51 5.67 17.39
N TYR A 30 0.16 4.44 17.75
CA TYR A 30 0.97 3.66 18.69
C TYR A 30 2.34 3.24 18.12
N LEU A 31 2.40 2.92 16.83
CA LEU A 31 3.67 2.59 16.15
C LEU A 31 4.62 3.79 16.11
N GLU A 32 4.13 5.03 16.10
CA GLU A 32 4.97 6.22 16.12
C GLU A 32 5.78 6.40 17.43
N LEU A 33 5.42 5.69 18.51
CA LEU A 33 6.04 5.85 19.83
C LEU A 33 7.41 5.17 19.95
N THR A 34 7.78 4.28 19.03
CA THR A 34 9.06 3.57 19.05
C THR A 34 9.81 3.75 17.74
N ILE A 35 11.15 3.64 17.77
CA ILE A 35 11.97 3.69 16.55
C ILE A 35 11.60 2.55 15.59
N GLU A 36 11.39 1.35 16.12
CA GLU A 36 10.99 0.19 15.34
C GLU A 36 9.61 0.39 14.69
N GLY A 37 8.64 0.91 15.44
CA GLY A 37 7.31 1.17 14.90
C GLY A 37 7.31 2.25 13.80
N LYS A 38 8.14 3.30 13.92
CA LYS A 38 8.35 4.25 12.83
C LYS A 38 8.93 3.59 11.57
N GLN A 39 9.83 2.61 11.72
CA GLN A 39 10.34 1.83 10.58
C GLN A 39 9.25 0.98 9.92
N ILE A 40 8.34 0.40 10.71
CA ILE A 40 7.18 -0.34 10.19
C ILE A 40 6.28 0.58 9.36
N ILE A 41 5.97 1.78 9.86
CA ILE A 41 5.18 2.78 9.12
C ILE A 41 5.88 3.18 7.81
N ALA A 42 7.19 3.44 7.87
CA ALA A 42 7.97 3.79 6.69
C ALA A 42 7.93 2.69 5.63
N ASN A 43 8.10 1.42 6.03
CA ASN A 43 8.03 0.28 5.12
C ASN A 43 6.63 0.09 4.53
N LEU A 44 5.58 0.28 5.34
CA LEU A 44 4.20 0.22 4.88
C LEU A 44 3.93 1.25 3.78
N HIS A 45 4.29 2.51 4.01
CA HIS A 45 4.11 3.58 3.03
C HIS A 45 5.00 3.38 1.80
N ALA A 46 6.23 2.88 1.96
CA ALA A 46 7.11 2.56 0.84
C ALA A 46 6.51 1.48 -0.07
N ASN A 47 5.93 0.42 0.50
CA ASN A 47 5.28 -0.64 -0.27
C ASN A 47 4.07 -0.13 -1.07
N VAL A 48 3.25 0.74 -0.46
CA VAL A 48 2.11 1.37 -1.16
C VAL A 48 2.62 2.25 -2.31
N PHE A 49 3.64 3.08 -2.04
CA PHE A 49 4.23 3.98 -3.03
C PHE A 49 4.83 3.22 -4.22
N VAL A 50 5.56 2.14 -3.99
CA VAL A 50 6.16 1.31 -5.06
C VAL A 50 5.08 0.81 -6.00
N VAL A 51 3.96 0.31 -5.48
CA VAL A 51 2.87 -0.23 -6.30
C VAL A 51 2.10 0.90 -7.02
N GLU A 52 1.98 2.09 -6.43
CA GLU A 52 1.37 3.26 -7.10
C GLU A 52 2.21 3.74 -8.30
N HIS A 53 3.53 3.59 -8.22
CA HIS A 53 4.48 4.07 -9.23
C HIS A 53 5.00 2.96 -10.14
N GLU A 54 4.55 1.72 -9.95
CA GLU A 54 4.78 0.65 -10.92
C GLU A 54 4.10 1.05 -12.23
N GLN A 55 4.91 1.33 -13.25
CA GLN A 55 4.39 1.61 -14.58
C GLN A 55 3.57 0.40 -15.03
N PRO A 56 2.34 0.59 -15.54
CA PRO A 56 1.64 -0.49 -16.18
C PRO A 56 2.51 -0.96 -17.33
N SER A 57 3.09 -2.15 -17.19
CA SER A 57 3.94 -2.74 -18.22
C SER A 57 3.15 -2.71 -19.53
N SER A 58 3.62 -1.94 -20.52
CA SER A 58 3.06 -1.93 -21.86
C SER A 58 3.36 -3.29 -22.50
N THR A 59 2.51 -4.27 -22.23
CA THR A 59 2.51 -5.55 -22.95
C THR A 59 1.11 -5.76 -23.49
N ALA A 60 0.80 -4.96 -24.51
CA ALA A 60 -0.26 -5.20 -25.46
C ALA A 60 0.15 -4.53 -26.79
N ALA A 61 1.06 -5.19 -27.51
CA ALA A 61 1.22 -5.07 -28.96
C ALA A 61 1.72 -6.41 -29.48
#